data_AF-A0A9P3HIW7-F1
#
_entry.id   AF-A0A9P3HIW7-F1
#
_cell.length_a   1.000
_cell.length_b   1.000
_cell.length_c   1.000
_cell.angle_alpha   90.00
_cell.angle_beta   90.00
_cell.angle_gamma   90.00
#
_symmetry.space_group_name_H-M   'P 1'
#
loop_
_entity.id
_entity.type
_entity.pdbx_description
1 polymer ?
#
loop_
_entity_poly.entity_id
_entity_poly.type
_entity_poly.pdbx_seq_one_letter_code
_entity_poly.pdbx_strand_id
1 'polypeptide(L)'
;MTDRTKRLDVLSFYSIIRNAYSFKAPEEAHQVLEANFLRYGGKDRLILYIDGGAAVEKEETAKKRRANRDKSAEKCYKNLDALEQRVINNQKARKRHFVDVKKSLASLFYWPSSVRQEFIDYLLKAGWTVRICETEADVAIVADCRPEDIG
;
A
#
# COMPACT_ATOMS: atom_id res chain seq x y z
N MET A 1 -32.14 2.04 14.00
CA MET A 1 -30.68 2.26 13.96
C MET A 1 -30.35 2.71 12.54
N THR A 2 -29.99 3.97 12.34
CA THR A 2 -29.48 4.46 11.06
C THR A 2 -28.22 3.69 10.71
N ASP A 3 -28.27 2.92 9.62
CA ASP A 3 -27.14 2.14 9.15
C ASP A 3 -26.10 3.11 8.56
N ARG A 4 -25.12 3.51 9.37
CA ARG A 4 -24.14 4.53 8.99
C ARG A 4 -23.09 3.92 8.08
N THR A 5 -23.18 4.23 6.79
CA THR A 5 -22.16 3.90 5.80
C THR A 5 -20.86 4.65 6.10
N LYS A 6 -19.75 3.95 6.32
CA LYS A 6 -18.43 4.55 6.51
C LYS A 6 -17.64 4.57 5.20
N ARG A 7 -16.76 5.55 5.06
CA ARG A 7 -15.87 5.72 3.91
C ARG A 7 -14.45 5.44 4.36
N LEU A 8 -13.73 4.62 3.61
CA LEU A 8 -12.37 4.22 3.93
C LEU A 8 -11.45 4.57 2.78
N ASP A 9 -10.41 5.35 3.07
CA ASP A 9 -9.25 5.48 2.20
C ASP A 9 -8.43 4.18 2.28
N VAL A 10 -8.28 3.49 1.14
CA VAL A 10 -7.50 2.26 1.04
C VAL A 10 -6.01 2.52 1.26
N LEU A 11 -5.47 3.67 0.83
CA LEU A 11 -4.04 3.97 0.99
C LEU A 11 -3.63 4.25 2.43
N SER A 12 -4.58 4.59 3.30
CA SER A 12 -4.35 4.62 4.76
C SER A 12 -3.85 3.27 5.32
N PHE A 13 -4.04 2.16 4.58
CA PHE A 13 -3.55 0.82 4.91
C PHE A 13 -2.18 0.50 4.28
N TYR A 14 -1.41 1.52 3.85
CA TYR A 14 -0.16 1.34 3.09
C TYR A 14 0.83 0.36 3.74
N SER A 15 0.95 0.34 5.08
CA SER A 15 1.83 -0.61 5.76
C SER A 15 1.41 -2.06 5.59
N ILE A 16 0.10 -2.33 5.57
CA ILE A 16 -0.48 -3.66 5.38
C ILE A 16 -0.36 -4.05 3.91
N ILE A 17 -0.72 -3.15 2.99
CA ILE A 17 -0.53 -3.32 1.54
C ILE A 17 0.90 -3.72 1.25
N ARG A 18 1.87 -2.90 1.71
CA ARG A 18 3.29 -3.19 1.50
C ARG A 18 3.68 -4.56 2.01
N ASN A 19 3.27 -4.92 3.23
CA ASN A 19 3.65 -6.20 3.81
C ASN A 19 3.06 -7.37 3.00
N ALA A 20 1.75 -7.33 2.73
CA ALA A 20 1.07 -8.38 2.00
C ALA A 20 1.68 -8.59 0.59
N TYR A 21 1.80 -7.53 -0.21
CA TYR A 21 2.31 -7.62 -1.57
C TYR A 21 3.82 -7.80 -1.68
N SER A 22 4.59 -7.63 -0.61
CA SER A 22 6.03 -7.92 -0.63
C SER A 22 6.35 -9.39 -0.32
N PHE A 23 5.44 -10.11 0.34
CA PHE A 23 5.73 -11.43 0.92
C PHE A 23 4.71 -12.51 0.56
N LYS A 24 3.67 -12.18 -0.20
CA LYS A 24 2.59 -13.10 -0.57
C LYS A 24 2.30 -13.05 -2.06
N ALA A 25 1.70 -14.13 -2.57
CA ALA A 25 1.09 -14.11 -3.90
C ALA A 25 -0.04 -13.05 -3.95
N PRO A 26 -0.33 -12.46 -5.13
CA PRO A 26 -1.34 -11.41 -5.27
C PRO A 26 -2.70 -11.77 -4.67
N GLU A 27 -3.20 -12.99 -4.91
CA GLU A 27 -4.50 -13.45 -4.43
C GLU A 27 -4.57 -13.51 -2.90
N GLU A 28 -3.51 -14.03 -2.26
CA GLU A 28 -3.41 -14.01 -0.79
C GLU A 28 -3.29 -12.58 -0.25
N ALA A 29 -2.56 -11.71 -0.95
CA ALA A 29 -2.43 -10.32 -0.55
C ALA A 29 -3.78 -9.59 -0.60
N HIS A 30 -4.61 -9.86 -1.60
CA HIS A 30 -5.97 -9.35 -1.72
C HIS A 30 -6.83 -9.74 -0.51
N GLN A 31 -6.80 -11.02 -0.16
CA GLN A 31 -7.55 -11.55 0.99
C GLN A 31 -7.09 -10.93 2.31
N VAL A 32 -5.78 -10.77 2.51
CA VAL A 32 -5.24 -10.13 3.72
C VAL A 32 -5.74 -8.68 3.84
N LEU A 33 -5.77 -7.95 2.73
CA LEU A 33 -6.22 -6.56 2.73
C LEU A 33 -7.73 -6.45 2.96
N GLU A 34 -8.54 -7.29 2.28
CA GLU A 34 -9.98 -7.37 2.50
C GLU A 34 -10.33 -7.71 3.96
N ALA A 35 -9.64 -8.68 4.55
CA ALA A 35 -9.83 -9.05 5.96
C ALA A 35 -9.59 -7.87 6.91
N ASN A 36 -8.69 -6.94 6.56
CA ASN A 36 -8.46 -5.74 7.34
C ASN A 36 -9.60 -4.73 7.20
N PHE A 37 -10.24 -4.61 6.03
CA PHE A 37 -11.39 -3.72 5.83
C PHE A 37 -12.61 -4.19 6.63
N LEU A 38 -12.86 -5.50 6.67
CA LEU A 38 -13.97 -6.10 7.42
C LEU A 38 -13.94 -5.78 8.92
N ARG A 39 -12.79 -5.39 9.47
CA ARG A 39 -12.66 -4.93 10.87
C ARG A 39 -13.37 -3.60 11.15
N TYR A 40 -13.68 -2.82 10.11
CA TYR A 40 -14.30 -1.49 10.23
C TYR A 40 -15.80 -1.50 9.92
N GLY A 41 -16.31 -2.57 9.29
CA GLY A 41 -17.70 -2.75 8.89
C GLY A 41 -17.89 -3.86 7.85
N GLY A 42 -19.14 -4.24 7.62
CA GLY A 42 -19.52 -5.14 6.52
C GLY A 42 -19.48 -4.43 5.16
N LYS A 43 -19.54 -5.21 4.07
CA LYS A 43 -19.49 -4.71 2.69
C LYS A 43 -20.64 -3.76 2.34
N ASP A 44 -21.78 -3.95 3.00
CA ASP A 44 -22.99 -3.14 2.94
C ASP A 44 -22.84 -1.77 3.62
N ARG A 45 -21.85 -1.63 4.52
CA ARG A 45 -21.65 -0.46 5.37
C ARG A 45 -20.36 0.28 5.05
N LEU A 46 -19.57 -0.19 4.10
CA LEU A 46 -18.28 0.38 3.76
C LEU A 46 -18.22 0.75 2.27
N ILE A 47 -17.77 1.96 2.00
CA ILE A 47 -17.36 2.40 0.66
C ILE A 47 -15.85 2.57 0.68
N LEU A 48 -15.16 1.82 -0.19
CA LEU A 48 -13.71 1.85 -0.31
C LEU A 48 -13.30 2.87 -1.37
N TYR A 49 -12.51 3.86 -0.98
CA TYR A 49 -11.98 4.89 -1.87
C TYR A 49 -10.53 4.55 -2.22
N ILE A 50 -10.22 4.59 -3.51
CA ILE A 50 -8.87 4.32 -4.03
C ILE A 50 -8.44 5.53 -4.84
N ASP A 51 -7.23 6.04 -4.55
CA ASP A 51 -6.59 7.10 -5.32
C ASP A 51 -6.52 6.76 -6.81
N GLY A 52 -6.85 7.75 -7.63
CA GLY A 52 -6.70 7.72 -9.07
C GLY A 52 -5.30 8.09 -9.54
N GLY A 53 -5.25 8.93 -10.57
CA GLY A 53 -4.02 9.52 -11.06
C GLY A 53 -3.41 10.47 -10.03
N ALA A 54 -2.09 10.65 -10.06
CA ALA A 54 -1.49 11.71 -9.25
C ALA A 54 -2.02 13.07 -9.72
N ALA A 55 -2.49 13.91 -8.79
CA ALA A 55 -2.80 15.30 -9.10
C ALA A 55 -1.58 15.98 -9.73
N VAL A 56 -1.80 16.84 -10.72
CA VAL A 56 -0.73 17.55 -11.46
C VAL A 56 0.21 18.28 -10.50
N GLU A 57 -0.34 18.89 -9.45
CA GLU A 57 0.42 19.62 -8.42
C GLU A 57 1.36 18.70 -7.60
N LYS A 58 1.10 17.39 -7.57
CA LYS A 58 1.93 16.40 -6.87
C LYS A 58 2.92 15.68 -7.79
N GLU A 59 3.08 16.11 -9.05
CA GLU A 59 4.05 15.51 -9.96
C GLU A 59 5.49 15.57 -9.39
N GLU A 60 5.88 16.70 -8.81
CA GLU A 60 7.17 16.85 -8.12
C GLU A 60 7.31 15.89 -6.92
N THR A 61 6.22 15.66 -6.20
CA THR A 61 6.20 14.68 -5.10
C THR A 61 6.35 13.26 -5.63
N ALA A 62 5.73 12.93 -6.75
CA ALA A 62 5.87 11.64 -7.42
C ALA A 62 7.32 11.42 -7.91
N LYS A 63 7.93 12.44 -8.53
CA LYS A 63 9.35 12.44 -8.93
C LYS A 63 10.27 12.22 -7.74
N LYS A 64 10.08 12.96 -6.65
CA LYS A 64 10.85 12.78 -5.40
C LYS A 64 10.71 11.38 -4.82
N ARG A 65 9.48 10.83 -4.78
CA ARG A 65 9.24 9.45 -4.33
C ARG A 65 9.96 8.42 -5.22
N ARG A 66 9.97 8.62 -6.54
CA ARG A 66 10.72 7.78 -7.48
C ARG A 66 12.22 7.87 -7.22
N ALA A 67 12.79 9.07 -7.17
CA ALA A 67 14.20 9.27 -6.88
C ALA A 67 14.62 8.67 -5.52
N ASN A 68 13.77 8.75 -4.50
CA ASN A 68 14.02 8.13 -3.20
C ASN A 68 14.00 6.58 -3.27
N ARG A 69 13.13 6.00 -4.11
CA ARG A 69 13.16 4.55 -4.37
C ARG A 69 14.44 4.16 -5.10
N ASP A 70 14.85 4.91 -6.12
CA ASP A 70 16.08 4.63 -6.86
C ASP A 70 17.31 4.67 -5.94
N LYS A 71 17.42 5.69 -5.08
CA LYS A 71 18.46 5.76 -4.02
C LYS A 71 18.37 4.60 -3.03
N SER A 72 17.16 4.18 -2.69
CA SER A 72 16.95 3.01 -1.82
C SER A 72 17.38 1.71 -2.51
N ALA A 73 17.33 1.65 -3.85
CA ALA A 73 17.74 0.49 -4.62
C ALA A 73 19.25 0.35 -4.57
N GLU A 74 19.97 1.44 -4.85
CA GLU A 74 21.42 1.49 -4.70
C GLU A 74 21.86 1.09 -3.28
N LYS A 75 21.18 1.61 -2.25
CA LYS A 75 21.45 1.24 -0.86
C LYS A 75 21.18 -0.24 -0.59
N CYS A 76 20.11 -0.80 -1.18
CA CYS A 76 19.79 -2.21 -1.05
C CYS A 76 20.87 -3.10 -1.66
N TYR A 77 21.34 -2.76 -2.86
CA TYR A 77 22.44 -3.48 -3.51
C TYR A 77 23.71 -3.42 -2.68
N LYS A 78 24.09 -2.24 -2.16
CA LYS A 78 25.25 -2.10 -1.26
C LYS A 78 25.11 -2.94 0.02
N ASN A 79 23.92 -2.99 0.61
CA ASN A 79 23.66 -3.79 1.81
C ASN A 79 23.71 -5.29 1.52
N LEU A 80 23.24 -5.72 0.34
CA LEU A 80 23.30 -7.10 -0.11
C LEU A 80 24.74 -7.52 -0.38
N ASP A 81 25.51 -6.72 -1.13
CA ASP A 81 26.94 -6.97 -1.38
C ASP A 81 27.72 -7.03 -0.07
N ALA A 82 27.50 -6.08 0.86
CA ALA A 82 28.13 -6.12 2.17
C ALA A 82 27.77 -7.38 2.99
N LEU A 83 26.58 -7.95 2.81
CA LEU A 83 26.18 -9.21 3.45
C LEU A 83 26.85 -10.40 2.75
N GLU A 84 26.86 -10.41 1.42
CA GLU A 84 27.49 -11.44 0.57
C GLU A 84 29.00 -11.52 0.82
N GLN A 85 29.71 -10.39 0.83
CA GLN A 85 31.14 -10.33 1.15
C GLN A 85 31.46 -10.93 2.52
N ARG A 86 30.55 -10.82 3.50
CA ARG A 86 30.78 -11.48 4.80
C ARG A 86 30.66 -12.99 4.69
N VAL A 87 29.69 -13.49 3.93
CA VAL A 87 29.53 -14.93 3.70
C VAL A 87 30.75 -15.48 2.96
N ILE A 88 31.19 -14.82 1.88
CA ILE A 88 32.38 -15.21 1.10
C ILE A 88 33.63 -15.22 1.98
N ASN A 89 33.82 -14.19 2.81
CA ASN A 89 34.98 -14.09 3.70
C ASN A 89 34.83 -14.91 5.00
N ASN A 90 33.85 -15.82 5.08
CA ASN A 90 33.56 -16.68 6.23
C ASN A 90 33.38 -15.90 7.55
N GLN A 91 32.92 -14.65 7.47
CA GLN A 91 32.66 -13.78 8.61
C GLN A 91 31.22 -13.95 9.09
N LYS A 92 31.03 -13.98 10.42
CA LYS A 92 29.69 -14.06 11.01
C LYS A 92 28.80 -12.88 10.57
N ALA A 93 27.66 -13.19 9.97
CA ALA A 93 26.59 -12.22 9.72
C ALA A 93 25.89 -11.87 11.04
N ARG A 94 25.59 -10.58 11.24
CA ARG A 94 24.89 -10.07 12.43
C ARG A 94 23.47 -9.68 12.03
N LYS A 95 22.55 -9.71 13.00
CA LYS A 95 21.14 -9.28 12.84
C LYS A 95 20.99 -7.95 12.10
N ARG A 96 21.88 -6.98 12.37
CA ARG A 96 21.86 -5.66 11.72
C ARG A 96 21.91 -5.74 10.19
N HIS A 97 22.73 -6.63 9.61
CA HIS A 97 22.88 -6.71 8.15
C HIS A 97 21.57 -7.15 7.48
N PHE A 98 20.87 -8.12 8.08
CA PHE A 98 19.55 -8.53 7.62
C PHE A 98 18.49 -7.44 7.81
N VAL A 99 18.55 -6.71 8.93
CA VAL A 99 17.64 -5.57 9.19
C VAL A 99 17.87 -4.46 8.17
N ASP A 100 19.11 -4.16 7.83
CA ASP A 100 19.46 -3.10 6.87
C ASP A 100 18.99 -3.45 5.46
N VAL A 101 19.18 -4.70 5.01
CA VAL A 101 18.62 -5.22 3.76
C VAL A 101 17.09 -5.16 3.78
N LYS A 102 16.44 -5.62 4.84
CA LYS A 102 14.98 -5.60 4.96
C LYS A 102 14.41 -4.18 4.91
N LYS A 103 15.07 -3.23 5.57
CA LYS A 103 14.66 -1.81 5.57
C LYS A 103 14.82 -1.17 4.19
N SER A 104 15.92 -1.42 3.50
CA SER A 104 16.11 -0.90 2.13
C SER A 104 15.12 -1.52 1.16
N LEU A 105 14.89 -2.84 1.23
CA LEU A 105 13.86 -3.52 0.42
C LEU A 105 12.46 -2.96 0.67
N ALA A 106 12.08 -2.74 1.94
CA ALA A 106 10.78 -2.17 2.27
C ALA A 106 10.61 -0.72 1.76
N SER A 107 11.71 -0.01 1.51
CA SER A 107 11.70 1.36 0.96
C SER A 107 11.60 1.38 -0.56
N LEU A 108 11.82 0.23 -1.21
CA LEU A 108 11.63 0.03 -2.65
C LEU A 108 10.19 -0.25 -3.04
N PHE A 109 9.35 -0.63 -2.08
CA PHE A 109 8.00 -1.02 -2.37
C PHE A 109 7.26 0.09 -3.13
N TYR A 110 6.71 -0.32 -4.26
CA TYR A 110 5.82 0.47 -5.09
C TYR A 110 4.63 -0.42 -5.40
N TRP A 111 3.42 0.11 -5.22
CA TRP A 111 2.20 -0.61 -5.56
C TRP A 111 1.77 -0.21 -6.97
N PRO A 112 2.04 -1.04 -7.99
CA PRO A 112 1.82 -0.64 -9.38
C PRO A 112 0.34 -0.47 -9.68
N SER A 113 0.02 0.40 -10.64
CA SER A 113 -1.37 0.63 -11.06
C SER A 113 -2.05 -0.63 -11.60
N SER A 114 -1.31 -1.52 -12.28
CA SER A 114 -1.85 -2.80 -12.76
C SER A 114 -2.29 -3.70 -11.60
N VAL A 115 -1.45 -3.86 -10.58
CA VAL A 115 -1.76 -4.65 -9.39
C VAL A 115 -2.89 -4.00 -8.56
N ARG A 116 -2.96 -2.67 -8.53
CA ARG A 116 -4.10 -1.96 -7.94
C ARG A 116 -5.39 -2.26 -8.70
N GLN A 117 -5.34 -2.33 -10.03
CA GLN A 117 -6.50 -2.70 -10.84
C GLN A 117 -6.96 -4.14 -10.58
N GLU A 118 -6.02 -5.10 -10.50
CA GLU A 118 -6.34 -6.49 -10.12
C GLU A 118 -7.03 -6.57 -8.74
N PHE A 119 -6.60 -5.73 -7.79
CA PHE A 119 -7.25 -5.64 -6.48
C PHE A 119 -8.64 -5.02 -6.54
N ILE A 120 -8.84 -3.98 -7.35
CA ILE A 120 -10.15 -3.37 -7.58
C ILE A 120 -11.11 -4.42 -8.15
N ASP A 121 -10.67 -5.14 -9.19
CA ASP A 121 -11.48 -6.17 -9.85
C ASP A 121 -11.85 -7.29 -8.86
N TYR A 122 -10.90 -7.69 -8.01
CA TYR A 122 -11.14 -8.62 -6.91
C TYR A 122 -12.24 -8.11 -5.95
N LEU A 123 -12.15 -6.85 -5.50
CA LEU A 123 -13.12 -6.27 -4.57
C LEU A 123 -14.52 -6.18 -5.19
N LEU A 124 -14.61 -5.72 -6.44
CA LEU A 124 -15.87 -5.63 -7.17
C LEU A 124 -16.51 -7.01 -7.33
N LYS A 125 -15.74 -8.03 -7.71
CA LYS A 125 -16.21 -9.42 -7.80
C LYS A 125 -16.66 -9.96 -6.44
N ALA A 126 -16.01 -9.53 -5.37
CA ALA A 126 -16.37 -9.90 -3.99
C ALA A 126 -17.56 -9.08 -3.44
N GLY A 127 -18.18 -8.20 -4.23
CA GLY A 127 -19.38 -7.44 -3.87
C GLY A 127 -19.12 -6.20 -3.01
N TRP A 128 -17.90 -5.65 -3.04
CA TRP A 128 -17.61 -4.38 -2.36
C TRP A 128 -18.07 -3.18 -3.19
N THR A 129 -18.47 -2.12 -2.50
CA THR A 129 -18.66 -0.81 -3.12
C THR A 129 -17.31 -0.08 -3.17
N VAL A 130 -16.75 0.07 -4.38
CA VAL A 130 -15.45 0.73 -4.60
C VAL A 130 -15.66 2.02 -5.38
N ARG A 131 -15.04 3.12 -4.93
CA ARG A 131 -14.93 4.38 -5.67
C ARG A 131 -13.48 4.63 -6.07
N ILE A 132 -13.24 4.65 -7.37
CA ILE A 132 -11.98 5.11 -7.94
C ILE A 132 -12.07 6.63 -8.06
N CYS A 133 -11.15 7.32 -7.41
CA CYS A 133 -11.11 8.78 -7.41
C CYS A 133 -10.44 9.28 -8.68
N GLU A 134 -10.69 10.54 -9.07
CA GLU A 134 -9.92 11.16 -10.17
C GLU A 134 -8.46 11.37 -9.76
N THR A 135 -8.27 11.88 -8.53
CA THR A 135 -6.96 12.15 -7.94
C THR A 135 -6.82 11.49 -6.57
N GLU A 136 -7.21 12.16 -5.50
CA GLU A 136 -6.94 11.73 -4.12
C GLU A 136 -8.21 11.30 -3.40
N ALA A 137 -8.12 10.17 -2.70
CA ALA A 137 -9.23 9.59 -1.96
C ALA A 137 -9.69 10.46 -0.80
N ASP A 138 -8.77 11.14 -0.10
CA ASP A 138 -9.11 12.02 1.01
C ASP A 138 -9.98 13.22 0.55
N VAL A 139 -9.64 13.84 -0.58
CA VAL A 139 -10.44 14.91 -1.20
C VAL A 139 -11.84 14.41 -1.56
N ALA A 140 -11.93 13.24 -2.20
CA ALA A 140 -13.20 12.64 -2.59
C ALA A 140 -14.04 12.24 -1.37
N ILE A 141 -13.41 11.70 -0.32
CA ILE A 141 -14.09 11.36 0.94
C ILE A 141 -14.63 12.62 1.60
N VAL A 142 -13.86 13.70 1.67
CA VAL A 142 -14.31 14.97 2.26
C VAL A 142 -15.50 15.55 1.48
N ALA A 143 -15.45 15.52 0.15
CA ALA A 143 -16.54 15.98 -0.70
C ALA A 143 -17.82 15.12 -0.54
N ASP A 144 -17.65 13.81 -0.42
CA ASP A 144 -18.76 12.86 -0.24
C ASP A 144 -19.22 12.75 1.24
N CYS A 145 -18.51 13.39 2.18
CA CYS A 145 -18.76 13.26 3.61
C CYS A 145 -20.11 13.88 3.97
N ARG A 146 -20.93 13.11 4.69
CA ARG A 146 -22.22 13.52 5.24
C ARG A 146 -22.08 13.69 6.76
N PRO A 147 -22.92 14.52 7.39
CA PRO A 147 -22.91 14.71 8.84
C PRO A 147 -22.99 13.41 9.65
N GLU A 148 -23.60 12.37 9.07
CA GLU A 148 -23.82 11.07 9.70
C GLU A 148 -22.59 10.14 9.66
N ASP A 149 -21.57 10.51 8.88
CA ASP A 149 -20.34 9.75 8.70
C ASP A 149 -19.29 10.10 9.76
N ILE A 150 -19.46 11.22 10.46
CA ILE A 150 -18.64 11.65 11.60
C ILE A 150 -19.24 11.00 12.85
N GLY A 151 -18.54 9.99 13.37
CA GLY A 151 -18.88 9.27 14.61
C GLY A 151 -18.28 9.93 15.83
#